data_AF-A0A7S0CXD6-F1
#
_entry.id   AF-A0A7S0CXD6-F1
#
_cell.length_a   1.000
_cell.length_b   1.000
_cell.length_c   1.000
_cell.angle_alpha   90.00
_cell.angle_beta   90.00
_cell.angle_gamma   90.00
#
_symmetry.space_group_name_H-M   'P 1'
#
loop_
_entity.id
_entity.type
_entity.pdbx_description
1 polymer ?
#
loop_
_entity_poly.entity_id
_entity_poly.type
_entity_poly.pdbx_seq_one_letter_code
_entity_poly.pdbx_strand_id
1 'polypeptide(L)'
;CKQNLIKKINVKTRKIFIYFIVKMVKNLYSQRNNVISFRPISISTNIYFKDGIKLYNFQELCVSKIFNLGCINSGIILLPCGSGKTLLGISLISIINSNTLCIVVNTLLMSQWKNQILKWTHINPNNIILIDSFRNNILSYIRFDALVNICTYRIISYSGFRSGVGSKIVNKIFSSYWSVVMLDEAHLLISKNLLKTISHLKAKTIVGLTAIFPKKIYKSTGIGKVLGPILYKANNRLLALDGKIATLNYYDIIVNIENEDVIDTVVNNINIRKTQQYTKILKNELNKNKILICQFLKNHFENLGHYKILIYSDNIKLLKILKNILKVPLIDGKTSKKLKELTINNFNSLDTVNTILVSKVI
;
A
#
# COMPACT_ATOMS: atom_id res chain seq x y z
N CYS A 1 3.93 -46.19 4.55
CA CYS A 1 4.04 -45.09 3.55
C CYS A 1 4.12 -43.65 4.10
N LYS A 2 4.05 -43.40 5.43
CA LYS A 2 4.07 -42.03 6.02
C LYS A 2 5.45 -41.36 6.16
N GLN A 3 6.56 -42.10 6.18
CA GLN A 3 7.88 -41.55 6.54
C GLN A 3 8.84 -41.29 5.37
N ASN A 4 8.58 -41.83 4.18
CA ASN A 4 9.52 -41.72 3.05
C ASN A 4 9.31 -40.49 2.15
N LEU A 5 8.14 -39.86 2.17
CA LEU A 5 7.87 -38.61 1.42
C LEU A 5 8.53 -37.37 2.05
N ILE A 6 8.86 -37.43 3.35
CA ILE A 6 9.45 -36.30 4.09
C ILE A 6 10.99 -36.30 3.97
N LYS A 7 11.62 -37.46 3.71
CA LYS A 7 13.09 -37.61 3.75
C LYS A 7 13.84 -37.23 2.45
N LYS A 8 13.17 -37.05 1.31
CA LYS A 8 13.83 -36.71 0.02
C LYS A 8 13.84 -35.21 -0.33
N ILE A 9 13.38 -34.35 0.57
CA ILE A 9 13.35 -32.90 0.35
C ILE A 9 14.53 -32.29 1.08
N ASN A 10 15.63 -32.06 0.36
CA ASN A 10 16.79 -31.33 0.87
C ASN A 10 16.37 -29.97 1.45
N VAL A 11 16.86 -29.74 2.66
CA VAL A 11 16.47 -28.74 3.67
C VAL A 11 17.38 -27.52 3.48
N LYS A 12 16.90 -26.30 3.24
CA LYS A 12 16.77 -25.30 4.32
C LYS A 12 15.88 -24.07 4.01
N THR A 13 15.47 -23.81 2.77
CA THR A 13 14.59 -22.65 2.42
C THR A 13 13.13 -23.03 2.14
N ARG A 14 12.80 -24.33 2.18
CA ARG A 14 11.48 -24.85 1.81
C ARG A 14 10.41 -24.78 2.92
N LYS A 15 10.75 -24.30 4.13
CA LYS A 15 9.87 -24.43 5.30
C LYS A 15 8.55 -23.68 5.16
N ILE A 16 8.50 -22.48 4.59
CA ILE A 16 7.23 -21.72 4.48
C ILE A 16 6.31 -22.36 3.43
N PHE A 17 6.84 -22.62 2.23
CA PHE A 17 6.07 -23.22 1.13
C PHE A 17 5.60 -24.65 1.45
N ILE A 18 6.47 -25.49 2.02
CA ILE A 18 6.10 -26.83 2.48
C ILE A 18 5.17 -26.73 3.68
N TYR A 19 5.37 -25.79 4.62
CA TYR A 19 4.43 -25.61 5.73
C TYR A 19 3.03 -25.22 5.22
N PHE A 20 2.92 -24.33 4.25
CA PHE A 20 1.65 -23.98 3.62
C PHE A 20 1.03 -25.15 2.88
N ILE A 21 1.79 -25.87 2.05
CA ILE A 21 1.28 -27.07 1.35
C ILE A 21 0.87 -28.14 2.36
N VAL A 22 1.70 -28.45 3.36
CA VAL A 22 1.42 -29.47 4.39
C VAL A 22 0.24 -29.06 5.27
N LYS A 23 0.08 -27.77 5.61
CA LYS A 23 -1.05 -27.26 6.40
C LYS A 23 -2.34 -27.19 5.57
N MET A 24 -2.25 -26.80 4.30
CA MET A 24 -3.36 -26.86 3.34
C MET A 24 -3.81 -28.30 3.13
N VAL A 25 -2.86 -29.22 2.91
CA VAL A 25 -3.11 -30.67 2.81
C VAL A 25 -3.70 -31.20 4.11
N LYS A 26 -3.15 -30.88 5.29
CA LYS A 26 -3.73 -31.28 6.58
C LYS A 26 -5.17 -30.76 6.78
N ASN A 27 -5.45 -29.51 6.42
CA ASN A 27 -6.80 -28.95 6.48
C ASN A 27 -7.76 -29.65 5.52
N LEU A 28 -7.32 -29.96 4.30
CA LEU A 28 -8.09 -30.73 3.32
C LEU A 28 -8.38 -32.16 3.80
N TYR A 29 -7.37 -32.82 4.37
CA TYR A 29 -7.51 -34.17 4.95
C TYR A 29 -8.40 -34.17 6.20
N SER A 30 -8.42 -33.09 6.98
CA SER A 30 -9.31 -32.97 8.15
C SER A 30 -10.79 -32.79 7.78
N GLN A 31 -11.10 -32.44 6.53
CA GLN A 31 -12.48 -32.12 6.10
C GLN A 31 -13.23 -33.27 5.37
N ARG A 32 -12.59 -34.38 4.98
CA ARG A 32 -13.16 -35.75 4.74
C ARG A 32 -12.24 -36.62 3.85
N ASN A 33 -12.44 -37.95 3.97
CA ASN A 33 -11.71 -39.09 3.39
C ASN A 33 -11.67 -39.24 1.84
N ASN A 34 -11.75 -38.18 1.04
CA ASN A 34 -11.87 -38.29 -0.43
C ASN A 34 -10.70 -37.66 -1.22
N VAL A 35 -9.47 -37.72 -0.73
CA VAL A 35 -8.28 -37.30 -1.50
C VAL A 35 -7.58 -38.53 -2.08
N ILE A 36 -7.89 -38.87 -3.34
CA ILE A 36 -7.42 -40.10 -4.01
C ILE A 36 -5.98 -39.97 -4.50
N SER A 37 -5.50 -38.77 -4.86
CA SER A 37 -4.08 -38.50 -5.08
C SER A 37 -3.77 -37.01 -5.00
N PHE A 38 -2.58 -36.68 -4.49
CA PHE A 38 -2.04 -35.32 -4.48
C PHE A 38 -0.81 -35.32 -5.40
N ARG A 39 -0.92 -34.72 -6.60
CA ARG A 39 0.25 -34.44 -7.42
C ARG A 39 0.88 -33.14 -6.93
N PRO A 40 2.09 -33.16 -6.36
CA PRO A 40 2.78 -31.92 -6.06
C PRO A 40 3.02 -31.22 -7.40
N ILE A 41 2.42 -30.05 -7.58
CA ILE A 41 2.81 -29.19 -8.69
C ILE A 41 4.26 -28.85 -8.40
N SER A 42 5.18 -29.41 -9.18
CA SER A 42 6.60 -29.04 -9.15
C SER A 42 6.71 -27.62 -9.69
N ILE A 43 6.37 -26.65 -8.86
CA ILE A 43 6.56 -25.25 -9.15
C ILE A 43 8.07 -25.03 -9.00
N SER A 44 8.75 -24.92 -10.14
CA SER A 44 10.10 -24.37 -10.23
C SER A 44 10.05 -22.96 -9.65
N THR A 45 10.26 -22.86 -8.35
CA THR A 45 10.13 -21.60 -7.61
C THR A 45 11.32 -20.72 -7.99
N ASN A 46 11.07 -19.58 -8.62
CA ASN A 46 12.07 -18.57 -8.93
C ASN A 46 12.08 -17.44 -7.87
N ILE A 47 11.05 -17.42 -7.00
CA ILE A 47 10.88 -16.43 -5.93
C ILE A 47 10.82 -17.15 -4.58
N TYR A 48 11.92 -17.09 -3.84
CA TYR A 48 12.01 -17.62 -2.47
C TYR A 48 12.08 -16.49 -1.46
N PHE A 49 11.42 -16.65 -0.31
CA PHE A 49 11.70 -15.81 0.85
C PHE A 49 13.12 -16.03 1.36
N LYS A 50 13.73 -14.97 1.88
CA LYS A 50 14.97 -15.09 2.65
C LYS A 50 14.73 -15.82 3.96
N ASP A 51 15.79 -16.41 4.51
CA ASP A 51 15.70 -17.19 5.75
C ASP A 51 15.21 -16.37 6.94
N GLY A 52 14.51 -17.03 7.86
CA GLY A 52 14.03 -16.44 9.12
C GLY A 52 12.73 -15.64 9.03
N ILE A 53 12.20 -15.39 7.83
CA ILE A 53 10.94 -14.65 7.64
C ILE A 53 9.76 -15.53 8.02
N LYS A 54 8.91 -15.07 8.94
CA LYS A 54 7.66 -15.73 9.31
C LYS A 54 6.49 -14.76 9.14
N LEU A 55 5.43 -15.23 8.49
CA LEU A 55 4.17 -14.51 8.44
C LEU A 55 3.47 -14.60 9.80
N TYR A 56 2.65 -13.60 10.11
CA TYR A 56 1.74 -13.70 11.25
C TYR A 56 0.62 -14.70 10.95
N ASN A 57 0.07 -15.33 11.99
CA ASN A 57 -1.00 -16.33 11.86
C ASN A 57 -2.18 -15.81 11.01
N PHE A 58 -2.60 -14.55 11.17
CA PHE A 58 -3.67 -13.97 10.36
C PHE A 58 -3.28 -13.80 8.89
N GLN A 59 -2.02 -13.52 8.58
CA GLN A 59 -1.52 -13.43 7.21
C GLN A 59 -1.50 -14.82 6.57
N GLU A 60 -1.14 -15.87 7.33
CA GLU A 60 -1.26 -17.25 6.84
C GLU A 60 -2.71 -17.63 6.55
N LEU A 61 -3.64 -17.24 7.42
CA LEU A 61 -5.07 -17.44 7.19
C LEU A 61 -5.52 -16.72 5.91
N CYS A 62 -5.07 -15.48 5.69
CA CYS A 62 -5.34 -14.74 4.44
C CYS A 62 -4.89 -15.51 3.20
N VAL A 63 -3.65 -16.01 3.20
CA VAL A 63 -3.11 -16.82 2.10
C VAL A 63 -3.98 -18.07 1.89
N SER A 64 -4.31 -18.80 2.95
CA SER A 64 -5.12 -20.01 2.83
C SER A 64 -6.53 -19.75 2.29
N LYS A 65 -7.10 -18.56 2.50
CA LYS A 65 -8.40 -18.20 1.91
C LYS A 65 -8.34 -17.85 0.43
N ILE A 66 -7.21 -17.35 -0.05
CA ILE A 66 -6.98 -17.17 -1.49
C ILE A 66 -6.79 -18.53 -2.17
N PHE A 67 -6.02 -19.41 -1.53
CA PHE A 67 -5.75 -20.76 -2.01
C PHE A 67 -6.79 -21.74 -1.47
N ASN A 68 -7.96 -21.79 -2.10
CA ASN A 68 -8.99 -22.75 -1.72
C ASN A 68 -8.92 -24.00 -2.61
N LEU A 69 -8.81 -25.18 -2.01
CA LEU A 69 -8.84 -26.48 -2.71
C LEU A 69 -7.80 -26.62 -3.85
N GLY A 70 -6.65 -25.94 -3.74
CA GLY A 70 -5.61 -25.95 -4.78
C GLY A 70 -5.86 -24.97 -5.95
N CYS A 71 -6.99 -24.25 -5.92
CA CYS A 71 -7.29 -23.16 -6.82
C CYS A 71 -6.99 -21.81 -6.16
N ILE A 72 -6.55 -20.85 -6.96
CA ILE A 72 -6.39 -19.46 -6.53
C ILE A 72 -7.71 -18.76 -6.86
N ASN A 73 -8.36 -18.17 -5.87
CA ASN A 73 -9.60 -17.44 -6.03
C ASN A 73 -9.34 -15.94 -6.13
N SER A 74 -10.03 -15.28 -7.06
CA SER A 74 -10.11 -13.82 -7.06
C SER A 74 -10.87 -13.35 -5.82
N GLY A 75 -10.42 -12.24 -5.23
CA GLY A 75 -11.15 -11.64 -4.13
C GLY A 75 -10.44 -10.49 -3.43
N ILE A 76 -11.09 -10.00 -2.39
CA ILE A 76 -10.66 -8.83 -1.65
C ILE A 76 -10.22 -9.23 -0.24
N ILE A 77 -9.08 -8.71 0.18
CA ILE A 77 -8.55 -8.83 1.53
C ILE A 77 -8.53 -7.46 2.19
N LEU A 78 -9.28 -7.37 3.29
CA LEU A 78 -9.35 -6.19 4.14
C LEU A 78 -8.34 -6.33 5.29
N LEU A 79 -7.29 -5.52 5.25
CA LEU A 79 -6.19 -5.51 6.20
C LEU A 79 -5.88 -4.07 6.63
N PRO A 80 -5.88 -3.74 7.92
CA PRO A 80 -5.55 -2.39 8.38
C PRO A 80 -4.14 -1.97 7.96
N CYS A 81 -3.90 -0.65 7.88
CA CYS A 81 -2.57 -0.11 7.64
C CYS A 81 -1.59 -0.60 8.73
N GLY A 82 -0.34 -0.84 8.36
CA GLY A 82 0.68 -1.37 9.29
C GLY A 82 0.64 -2.90 9.51
N SER A 83 -0.44 -3.61 9.13
CA SER A 83 -0.54 -5.07 9.30
C SER A 83 0.30 -5.91 8.32
N GLY A 84 1.12 -5.28 7.48
CA GLY A 84 1.97 -5.96 6.50
C GLY A 84 1.25 -6.38 5.22
N LYS A 85 0.32 -5.58 4.69
CA LYS A 85 -0.33 -5.81 3.38
C LYS A 85 0.68 -6.14 2.27
N THR A 86 1.76 -5.37 2.17
CA THR A 86 2.81 -5.57 1.16
C THR A 86 3.52 -6.90 1.36
N LEU A 87 3.84 -7.28 2.60
CA LEU A 87 4.45 -8.59 2.89
C LEU A 87 3.51 -9.75 2.53
N LEU A 88 2.21 -9.60 2.80
CA LEU A 88 1.21 -10.56 2.34
C LEU A 88 1.18 -10.66 0.82
N GLY A 89 1.18 -9.53 0.10
CA GLY A 89 1.26 -9.50 -1.36
C GLY A 89 2.50 -10.24 -1.88
N ILE A 90 3.67 -9.94 -1.31
CA ILE A 90 4.93 -10.65 -1.62
C ILE A 90 4.82 -12.14 -1.35
N SER A 91 4.12 -12.55 -0.28
CA SER A 91 3.93 -13.96 0.02
C SER A 91 3.09 -14.68 -1.02
N LEU A 92 2.03 -14.04 -1.49
CA LEU A 92 1.20 -14.56 -2.57
C LEU A 92 2.02 -14.65 -3.87
N ILE A 93 2.81 -13.62 -4.21
CA ILE A 93 3.70 -13.64 -5.38
C ILE A 93 4.68 -14.81 -5.30
N SER A 94 5.28 -15.04 -4.13
CA SER A 94 6.24 -16.13 -3.91
C SER A 94 5.61 -17.52 -4.00
N ILE A 95 4.37 -17.70 -3.51
CA ILE A 95 3.66 -18.99 -3.57
C ILE A 95 3.17 -19.27 -5.00
N ILE A 96 2.65 -18.24 -5.68
CA ILE A 96 2.09 -18.39 -7.04
C ILE A 96 3.21 -18.54 -8.07
N ASN A 97 4.31 -17.82 -7.87
CA ASN A 97 5.56 -17.94 -8.61
C ASN A 97 5.34 -17.99 -10.13
N SER A 98 4.59 -17.02 -10.63
CA SER A 98 4.27 -16.89 -12.04
C SER A 98 4.03 -15.42 -12.37
N ASN A 99 3.85 -15.11 -13.65
CA ASN A 99 3.76 -13.74 -14.12
C ASN A 99 2.67 -12.95 -13.37
N THR A 100 3.10 -11.96 -12.58
CA THR A 100 2.24 -11.19 -11.69
C THR A 100 2.31 -9.70 -12.02
N LEU A 101 1.15 -9.06 -12.13
CA LEU A 101 1.02 -7.61 -12.29
C LEU A 101 0.57 -6.98 -10.97
N CYS A 102 1.40 -6.13 -10.38
CA CYS A 102 1.06 -5.32 -9.21
C CYS A 102 0.69 -3.90 -9.66
N ILE A 103 -0.48 -3.45 -9.26
CA ILE A 103 -1.01 -2.13 -9.61
C ILE A 103 -1.08 -1.31 -8.34
N VAL A 104 -0.37 -0.19 -8.32
CA VAL A 104 -0.21 0.67 -7.15
C VAL A 104 -0.67 2.11 -7.44
N VAL A 105 -0.81 2.92 -6.40
CA VAL A 105 -1.34 4.29 -6.50
C VAL A 105 -0.40 5.22 -7.26
N ASN A 106 0.87 5.24 -6.88
CA ASN A 106 1.83 6.22 -7.39
C ASN A 106 3.23 5.60 -7.59
N THR A 107 4.11 6.36 -8.23
CA THR A 107 5.49 5.93 -8.54
C THR A 107 6.37 5.70 -7.30
N LEU A 108 6.01 6.32 -6.17
CA LEU A 108 6.73 6.14 -4.90
C LEU A 108 6.41 4.76 -4.33
N LEU A 109 5.14 4.37 -4.31
CA LEU A 109 4.70 3.02 -3.95
C LEU A 109 5.33 1.97 -4.88
N MET A 110 5.49 2.25 -6.18
CA MET A 110 6.16 1.30 -7.08
C MET A 110 7.58 0.97 -6.60
N SER A 111 8.33 2.01 -6.23
CA SER A 111 9.71 1.87 -5.74
C SER A 111 9.73 1.16 -4.38
N GLN A 112 8.79 1.50 -3.49
CA GLN A 112 8.63 0.80 -2.21
C GLN A 112 8.32 -0.68 -2.39
N TRP A 113 7.39 -1.05 -3.27
CA TRP A 113 7.06 -2.44 -3.58
C TRP A 113 8.28 -3.20 -4.09
N LYS A 114 9.01 -2.64 -5.06
CA LYS A 114 10.27 -3.24 -5.55
C LYS A 114 11.27 -3.46 -4.40
N ASN A 115 11.48 -2.46 -3.56
CA ASN A 115 12.41 -2.56 -2.44
C ASN A 115 11.97 -3.60 -1.40
N GLN A 116 10.66 -3.69 -1.11
CA GLN A 116 10.13 -4.70 -0.20
C GLN A 116 10.26 -6.11 -0.78
N ILE A 117 9.99 -6.30 -2.07
CA ILE A 117 10.20 -7.59 -2.75
C ILE A 117 11.67 -8.02 -2.63
N LEU A 118 12.61 -7.13 -2.97
CA LEU A 118 14.05 -7.41 -2.86
C LEU A 118 14.53 -7.60 -1.41
N LYS A 119 13.89 -6.92 -0.46
CA LYS A 119 14.18 -7.07 0.97
C LYS A 119 13.84 -8.47 1.44
N TRP A 120 12.64 -8.95 1.11
CA TRP A 120 12.09 -10.19 1.67
C TRP A 120 12.33 -11.43 0.82
N THR A 121 12.73 -11.29 -0.44
CA THR A 121 12.91 -12.44 -1.36
C THR A 121 14.30 -12.47 -2.02
N HIS A 122 14.70 -13.65 -2.49
CA HIS A 122 15.90 -13.89 -3.30
C HIS A 122 15.64 -13.74 -4.82
N ILE A 123 14.55 -13.06 -5.22
CA ILE A 123 14.28 -12.85 -6.64
C ILE A 123 15.42 -12.08 -7.30
N ASN A 124 15.79 -12.47 -8.51
CA ASN A 124 16.73 -11.70 -9.32
C ASN A 124 16.10 -10.31 -9.61
N PRO A 125 16.79 -9.19 -9.33
CA PRO A 125 16.29 -7.85 -9.64
C PRO A 125 15.83 -7.67 -11.09
N ASN A 126 16.42 -8.39 -12.04
CA ASN A 126 16.05 -8.35 -13.46
C ASN A 126 14.65 -8.94 -13.73
N ASN A 127 14.13 -9.76 -12.83
CA ASN A 127 12.77 -10.31 -12.90
C ASN A 127 11.71 -9.39 -12.25
N ILE A 128 12.11 -8.17 -11.85
CA ILE A 128 11.20 -7.12 -11.36
C ILE A 128 11.23 -5.94 -12.33
N ILE A 129 10.09 -5.65 -12.96
CA ILE A 129 9.96 -4.56 -13.91
C ILE A 129 9.06 -3.48 -13.35
N LEU A 130 9.56 -2.24 -13.41
CA LEU A 130 8.79 -1.03 -13.14
C LEU A 130 8.30 -0.46 -14.46
N ILE A 131 6.99 -0.50 -14.67
CA ILE A 131 6.35 0.09 -15.84
C ILE A 131 5.98 1.52 -15.48
N ASP A 132 6.80 2.49 -15.92
CA ASP A 132 6.55 3.92 -15.78
C ASP A 132 6.56 4.57 -17.17
N SER A 133 5.48 5.27 -17.51
CA SER A 133 5.30 5.93 -18.81
C SER A 133 6.37 6.99 -19.10
N PHE A 134 7.00 7.57 -18.07
CA PHE A 134 7.96 8.67 -18.23
C PHE A 134 9.43 8.24 -18.33
N ARG A 135 9.78 7.08 -17.77
CA ARG A 135 11.17 6.57 -17.79
C ARG A 135 11.45 5.68 -18.98
N ASN A 136 10.43 5.01 -19.49
CA ASN A 136 10.58 3.99 -20.51
C ASN A 136 10.35 4.58 -21.91
N ASN A 137 11.25 5.48 -22.35
CA ASN A 137 11.24 5.96 -23.75
C ASN A 137 11.59 4.84 -24.75
N ILE A 138 12.06 3.69 -24.26
CA ILE A 138 12.51 2.57 -25.10
C ILE A 138 11.71 1.32 -24.72
N LEU A 139 10.72 0.99 -25.55
CA LEU A 139 9.80 -0.13 -25.39
C LEU A 139 10.52 -1.50 -25.40
N SER A 140 11.68 -1.59 -26.05
CA SER A 140 12.45 -2.85 -26.21
C SER A 140 13.03 -3.39 -24.91
N TYR A 141 13.15 -2.57 -23.86
CA TYR A 141 13.62 -3.02 -22.55
C TYR A 141 12.52 -3.58 -21.63
N ILE A 142 11.24 -3.42 -21.98
CA ILE A 142 10.14 -3.89 -21.12
C ILE A 142 9.81 -5.37 -21.44
N ARG A 143 10.36 -6.24 -20.60
CA ARG A 143 10.15 -7.69 -20.61
C ARG A 143 8.89 -8.11 -19.86
N PHE A 144 7.73 -8.06 -20.51
CA PHE A 144 6.45 -8.45 -19.89
C PHE A 144 6.37 -9.94 -19.45
N ASP A 145 7.36 -10.75 -19.82
CA ASP A 145 7.62 -12.12 -19.36
C ASP A 145 8.31 -12.18 -17.97
N ALA A 146 8.70 -11.04 -17.39
CA ALA A 146 9.22 -10.98 -16.04
C ALA A 146 8.22 -11.53 -15.01
N LEU A 147 8.72 -12.08 -13.91
CA LEU A 147 7.88 -12.68 -12.89
C LEU A 147 7.02 -11.64 -12.16
N VAL A 148 7.57 -10.44 -11.92
CA VAL A 148 6.88 -9.36 -11.21
C VAL A 148 6.94 -8.07 -12.02
N ASN A 149 5.77 -7.60 -12.44
CA ASN A 149 5.59 -6.35 -13.15
C ASN A 149 4.81 -5.40 -12.24
N ILE A 150 5.29 -4.17 -12.07
CA ILE A 150 4.67 -3.17 -11.19
C ILE A 150 4.32 -1.94 -12.03
N CYS A 151 3.07 -1.48 -11.98
CA CYS A 151 2.62 -0.27 -12.67
C CYS A 151 1.68 0.57 -11.78
N THR A 152 1.36 1.78 -12.23
CA THR A 152 0.38 2.62 -11.52
C THR A 152 -1.01 2.51 -12.11
N TYR A 153 -2.05 2.77 -11.31
CA TYR A 153 -3.42 2.93 -11.82
C TYR A 153 -3.52 3.95 -12.96
N ARG A 154 -2.68 5.01 -12.93
CA ARG A 154 -2.63 6.05 -13.97
C ARG A 154 -2.28 5.51 -15.35
N ILE A 155 -1.45 4.47 -15.42
CA ILE A 155 -1.05 3.82 -16.68
C ILE A 155 -2.22 3.01 -17.24
N ILE A 156 -2.95 2.30 -16.37
CA ILE A 156 -4.10 1.48 -16.78
C ILE A 156 -5.30 2.35 -17.16
N SER A 157 -5.49 3.49 -16.50
CA SER A 157 -6.53 4.45 -16.83
C SER A 157 -6.22 5.30 -18.07
N TYR A 158 -5.07 5.09 -18.72
CA TYR A 158 -4.65 5.89 -19.84
C TYR A 158 -5.51 5.56 -21.08
N SER A 159 -6.53 6.39 -21.33
CA SER A 159 -7.48 6.23 -22.45
C SER A 159 -7.23 7.21 -23.61
N GLY A 160 -6.09 7.91 -23.62
CA GLY A 160 -5.81 8.97 -24.60
C GLY A 160 -5.24 8.44 -25.91
N PHE A 161 -5.90 8.77 -27.03
CA PHE A 161 -5.37 8.69 -28.40
C PHE A 161 -4.22 9.70 -28.60
N ARG A 162 -3.08 9.49 -27.93
CA ARG A 162 -1.82 10.13 -28.33
C ARG A 162 -0.91 9.03 -28.86
N SER A 163 -0.63 9.10 -30.15
CA SER A 163 0.30 8.23 -30.88
C SER A 163 1.68 8.30 -30.21
N GLY A 164 2.03 7.29 -29.42
CA GLY A 164 3.29 7.30 -28.68
C GLY A 164 3.60 5.98 -28.00
N VAL A 165 4.72 5.94 -27.28
CA VAL A 165 5.22 4.78 -26.54
C VAL A 165 4.23 4.32 -25.46
N GLY A 166 3.49 5.25 -24.84
CA GLY A 166 2.51 4.95 -23.78
C GLY A 166 1.36 4.05 -24.22
N SER A 167 0.76 4.28 -25.40
CA SER A 167 -0.34 3.44 -25.88
C SER A 167 0.12 2.02 -26.22
N LYS A 168 1.34 1.87 -26.74
CA LYS A 168 1.96 0.56 -26.99
C LYS A 168 2.17 -0.23 -25.69
N ILE A 169 2.62 0.42 -24.60
CA ILE A 169 2.78 -0.20 -23.28
C ILE A 169 1.42 -0.70 -22.78
N VAL A 170 0.40 0.17 -22.82
CA VAL A 170 -0.95 -0.17 -22.35
C VAL A 170 -1.51 -1.35 -23.13
N ASN A 171 -1.45 -1.30 -24.46
CA ASN A 171 -1.90 -2.39 -25.32
C ASN A 171 -1.18 -3.71 -25.00
N LYS A 172 0.13 -3.65 -24.70
CA LYS A 172 0.89 -4.84 -24.32
C LYS A 172 0.53 -5.39 -22.95
N ILE A 173 0.18 -4.53 -21.98
CA ILE A 173 -0.37 -4.98 -20.68
C ILE A 173 -1.69 -5.73 -20.88
N PHE A 174 -2.58 -5.19 -21.72
CA PHE A 174 -3.89 -5.79 -22.00
C PHE A 174 -3.82 -7.05 -22.87
N SER A 175 -2.83 -7.17 -23.76
CA SER A 175 -2.65 -8.37 -24.59
C SER A 175 -1.95 -9.50 -23.83
N SER A 176 -1.12 -9.18 -22.83
CA SER A 176 -0.38 -10.14 -22.00
C SER A 176 -1.30 -10.92 -21.06
N TYR A 177 -0.95 -12.18 -20.81
CA TYR A 177 -1.63 -13.03 -19.83
C TYR A 177 -0.96 -12.95 -18.46
N TRP A 178 -1.75 -12.60 -17.44
CA TRP A 178 -1.31 -12.49 -16.06
C TRP A 178 -1.84 -13.67 -15.24
N SER A 179 -0.96 -14.33 -14.49
CA SER A 179 -1.44 -15.36 -13.55
C SER A 179 -2.17 -14.72 -12.38
N VAL A 180 -1.67 -13.57 -11.93
CA VAL A 180 -2.26 -12.80 -10.82
C VAL A 180 -2.16 -11.32 -11.14
N VAL A 181 -3.24 -10.60 -10.86
CA VAL A 181 -3.24 -9.15 -10.79
C VAL A 181 -3.46 -8.75 -9.34
N MET A 182 -2.49 -8.08 -8.73
CA MET A 182 -2.59 -7.55 -7.37
C MET A 182 -2.91 -6.06 -7.41
N LEU A 183 -3.99 -5.66 -6.76
CA LEU A 183 -4.43 -4.28 -6.68
C LEU A 183 -4.15 -3.77 -5.26
N ASP A 184 -3.13 -2.92 -5.13
CA ASP A 184 -2.86 -2.23 -3.87
C ASP A 184 -3.78 -1.03 -3.71
N GLU A 185 -4.19 -0.76 -2.48
CA GLU A 185 -5.25 0.19 -2.14
C GLU A 185 -6.46 0.09 -3.09
N ALA A 186 -6.98 -1.13 -3.26
CA ALA A 186 -8.11 -1.44 -4.14
C ALA A 186 -9.37 -0.60 -3.87
N HIS A 187 -9.47 0.05 -2.71
CA HIS A 187 -10.55 0.98 -2.41
C HIS A 187 -10.59 2.21 -3.32
N LEU A 188 -9.48 2.53 -3.99
CA LEU A 188 -9.41 3.61 -4.98
C LEU A 188 -10.11 3.26 -6.30
N LEU A 189 -10.55 2.01 -6.48
CA LEU A 189 -11.35 1.53 -7.62
C LEU A 189 -12.80 1.96 -7.54
N ILE A 190 -13.02 3.25 -7.26
CA ILE A 190 -14.36 3.83 -7.12
C ILE A 190 -14.91 4.20 -8.50
N SER A 191 -14.05 4.48 -9.48
CA SER A 191 -14.49 4.91 -10.80
C SER A 191 -14.94 3.72 -11.66
N LYS A 192 -16.14 3.83 -12.26
CA LYS A 192 -16.68 2.83 -13.18
C LYS A 192 -15.73 2.59 -14.36
N ASN A 193 -15.01 3.61 -14.80
CA ASN A 193 -14.06 3.49 -15.91
C ASN A 193 -12.84 2.63 -15.55
N LEU A 194 -12.27 2.81 -14.35
CA LEU A 194 -11.18 1.96 -13.86
C LEU A 194 -11.61 0.50 -13.68
N LEU A 195 -12.84 0.27 -13.22
CA LEU A 195 -13.36 -1.09 -13.09
C LEU A 195 -13.54 -1.77 -14.45
N LYS A 196 -14.07 -1.04 -15.44
CA LYS A 196 -14.17 -1.53 -16.81
C LYS A 196 -12.79 -1.86 -17.37
N THR A 197 -11.82 -0.96 -17.25
CA THR A 197 -10.46 -1.23 -17.76
C THR A 197 -9.85 -2.45 -17.08
N ILE A 198 -9.93 -2.58 -15.76
CA ILE A 198 -9.39 -3.77 -15.06
C ILE A 198 -10.10 -5.05 -15.48
N SER A 199 -11.41 -5.02 -15.74
CA SER A 199 -12.15 -6.19 -16.22
C SER A 199 -11.69 -6.69 -17.59
N HIS A 200 -11.02 -5.85 -18.39
CA HIS A 200 -10.44 -6.24 -19.68
C HIS A 200 -9.04 -6.87 -19.56
N LEU A 201 -8.42 -6.86 -18.38
CA LEU A 201 -7.13 -7.53 -18.18
C LEU A 201 -7.30 -9.05 -18.26
N LYS A 202 -6.47 -9.70 -19.07
CA LYS A 202 -6.41 -11.17 -19.14
C LYS A 202 -5.69 -11.72 -17.92
N ALA A 203 -6.42 -11.96 -16.85
CA ALA A 203 -5.88 -12.47 -15.59
C ALA A 203 -6.58 -13.75 -15.15
N LYS A 204 -5.82 -14.76 -14.69
CA LYS A 204 -6.41 -15.95 -14.04
C LYS A 204 -7.08 -15.57 -12.73
N THR A 205 -6.44 -14.69 -11.96
CA THR A 205 -6.93 -14.24 -10.65
C THR A 205 -6.63 -12.78 -10.41
N ILE A 206 -7.54 -12.11 -9.69
CA ILE A 206 -7.38 -10.72 -9.29
C ILE A 206 -7.55 -10.62 -7.77
N VAL A 207 -6.54 -10.10 -7.09
CA VAL A 207 -6.52 -9.94 -5.63
C VAL A 207 -6.48 -8.46 -5.28
N GLY A 208 -7.49 -7.98 -4.56
CA GLY A 208 -7.53 -6.62 -4.04
C GLY A 208 -7.05 -6.55 -2.59
N LEU A 209 -5.99 -5.80 -2.33
CA LEU A 209 -5.50 -5.48 -0.99
C LEU A 209 -5.94 -4.07 -0.60
N THR A 210 -6.65 -3.92 0.51
CA THR A 210 -7.02 -2.59 1.01
C THR A 210 -7.27 -2.60 2.52
N ALA A 211 -7.28 -1.42 3.14
CA ALA A 211 -7.66 -1.29 4.55
C ALA A 211 -9.16 -1.14 4.74
N ILE A 212 -9.83 -0.44 3.82
CA ILE A 212 -11.19 0.02 4.03
C ILE A 212 -11.99 -0.22 2.75
N PHE A 213 -13.18 -0.80 2.90
CA PHE A 213 -14.24 -0.69 1.90
C PHE A 213 -15.52 -0.30 2.64
N PRO A 214 -16.05 0.92 2.45
CA PRO A 214 -17.38 1.21 2.98
C PRO A 214 -18.39 0.33 2.24
N LYS A 215 -19.20 -0.41 3.00
CA LYS A 215 -20.16 -1.42 2.47
C LYS A 215 -21.05 -0.85 1.36
N LYS A 216 -21.44 0.42 1.47
CA LYS A 216 -22.24 1.14 0.46
C LYS A 216 -21.52 1.20 -0.89
N ILE A 217 -20.23 1.56 -0.90
CA ILE A 217 -19.42 1.63 -2.12
C ILE A 217 -19.25 0.24 -2.74
N TYR A 218 -18.94 -0.78 -1.94
CA TYR A 218 -18.77 -2.16 -2.46
C TYR A 218 -20.02 -2.66 -3.21
N LYS A 219 -21.21 -2.37 -2.69
CA LYS A 219 -22.48 -2.75 -3.34
C LYS A 219 -22.80 -1.89 -4.57
N SER A 220 -22.65 -0.56 -4.48
CA SER A 220 -23.10 0.36 -5.53
C SER A 220 -22.20 0.40 -6.77
N THR A 221 -20.90 0.16 -6.60
CA THR A 221 -19.90 0.27 -7.67
C THR A 221 -19.78 -1.00 -8.52
N GLY A 222 -20.30 -2.14 -8.05
CA GLY A 222 -20.13 -3.43 -8.72
C GLY A 222 -18.72 -3.99 -8.64
N ILE A 223 -17.86 -3.48 -7.74
CA ILE A 223 -16.48 -3.96 -7.53
C ILE A 223 -16.43 -5.48 -7.32
N GLY A 224 -17.39 -6.04 -6.59
CA GLY A 224 -17.47 -7.49 -6.35
C GLY A 224 -17.64 -8.34 -7.61
N LYS A 225 -18.16 -7.77 -8.71
CA LYS A 225 -18.25 -8.47 -10.01
C LYS A 225 -16.89 -8.60 -10.69
N VAL A 226 -15.99 -7.64 -10.46
CA VAL A 226 -14.65 -7.60 -11.09
C VAL A 226 -13.63 -8.30 -10.20
N LEU A 227 -13.60 -7.96 -8.91
CA LEU A 227 -12.61 -8.51 -7.96
C LEU A 227 -13.04 -9.82 -7.32
N GLY A 228 -14.34 -10.14 -7.31
CA GLY A 228 -14.87 -11.24 -6.51
C GLY A 228 -15.21 -10.83 -5.07
N PRO A 229 -15.53 -11.81 -4.21
CA PRO A 229 -16.01 -11.57 -2.86
C PRO A 229 -14.91 -11.08 -1.92
N ILE A 230 -15.32 -10.59 -0.74
CA ILE A 230 -14.40 -10.32 0.37
C ILE A 230 -14.01 -11.67 0.97
N LEU A 231 -12.78 -12.11 0.76
CA LEU A 231 -12.25 -13.39 1.25
C LEU A 231 -11.90 -13.31 2.73
N TYR A 232 -11.30 -12.19 3.15
CA TYR A 232 -10.85 -12.00 4.52
C TYR A 232 -11.04 -10.56 4.98
N LYS A 233 -11.43 -10.42 6.26
CA LYS A 233 -11.44 -9.15 6.97
C LYS A 233 -10.77 -9.31 8.32
N ALA A 234 -9.67 -8.58 8.51
CA ALA A 234 -9.01 -8.49 9.80
C ALA A 234 -9.86 -7.74 10.82
N ASN A 235 -9.75 -8.17 12.08
CA ASN A 235 -10.27 -7.43 13.21
C ASN A 235 -9.15 -6.54 13.79
N ASN A 236 -9.25 -5.23 13.57
CA ASN A 236 -8.24 -4.28 14.00
C ASN A 236 -7.99 -4.32 15.52
N ARG A 237 -9.04 -4.55 16.32
CA ARG A 237 -8.92 -4.60 17.79
C ARG A 237 -8.09 -5.80 18.23
N LEU A 238 -8.36 -6.98 17.68
CA LEU A 238 -7.58 -8.19 17.99
C LEU A 238 -6.12 -8.04 17.54
N LEU A 239 -5.88 -7.48 16.36
CA LEU A 239 -4.51 -7.26 15.88
C LEU A 239 -3.73 -6.24 16.73
N ALA A 240 -4.40 -5.25 17.30
CA ALA A 240 -3.79 -4.31 18.24
C ALA A 240 -3.48 -4.98 19.59
N LEU A 241 -4.41 -5.78 20.13
CA LEU A 241 -4.22 -6.55 21.36
C LEU A 241 -3.06 -7.56 21.23
N ASP A 242 -2.93 -8.22 20.08
CA ASP A 242 -1.85 -9.16 19.76
C ASP A 242 -0.50 -8.48 19.48
N GLY A 243 -0.41 -7.15 19.63
CA GLY A 243 0.79 -6.35 19.36
C GLY A 243 1.23 -6.37 17.89
N LYS A 244 0.35 -6.70 16.94
CA LYS A 244 0.65 -6.76 15.51
C LYS A 244 0.48 -5.41 14.82
N ILE A 245 -0.27 -4.50 15.44
CA ILE A 245 -0.50 -3.13 15.00
C ILE A 245 -0.38 -2.23 16.24
N ALA A 246 0.11 -1.02 16.05
CA ALA A 246 0.16 -0.02 17.12
C ALA A 246 -1.25 0.27 17.68
N THR A 247 -1.33 0.41 19.00
CA THR A 247 -2.51 0.92 19.70
C THR A 247 -2.66 2.42 19.43
N LEU A 248 -3.87 2.87 19.12
CA LEU A 248 -4.16 4.26 18.81
C LEU A 248 -4.93 4.89 19.97
N ASN A 249 -4.38 5.97 20.52
CA ASN A 249 -5.08 6.85 21.46
C ASN A 249 -5.49 8.12 20.71
N TYR A 250 -6.76 8.49 20.83
CA TYR A 250 -7.33 9.64 20.14
C TYR A 250 -7.70 10.73 21.15
N TYR A 251 -7.28 11.96 20.88
CA TYR A 251 -7.55 13.12 21.73
C TYR A 251 -8.10 14.26 20.86
N ASP A 252 -9.36 14.63 21.11
CA ASP A 252 -9.95 15.85 20.55
C ASP A 252 -9.57 17.05 21.42
N ILE A 253 -8.79 17.97 20.86
CA ILE A 253 -8.40 19.20 21.53
C ILE A 253 -9.15 20.36 20.89
N ILE A 254 -10.19 20.83 21.58
CA ILE A 254 -10.99 21.99 21.18
C ILE A 254 -10.32 23.24 21.75
N VAL A 255 -10.19 24.27 20.92
CA VAL A 255 -9.43 25.48 21.26
C VAL A 255 -10.29 26.71 21.00
N ASN A 256 -10.37 27.60 21.99
CA ASN A 256 -11.10 28.85 21.88
C ASN A 256 -10.46 29.76 20.81
N ILE A 257 -11.30 30.40 20.01
CA ILE A 257 -10.89 31.40 19.02
C ILE A 257 -10.67 32.73 19.78
N GLU A 258 -9.52 33.39 19.57
CA GLU A 258 -9.31 34.75 20.11
C GLU A 258 -10.33 35.73 19.49
N ASN A 259 -10.67 36.81 20.21
CA ASN A 259 -11.64 37.82 19.77
C ASN A 259 -11.34 38.32 18.34
N GLU A 260 -12.41 38.50 17.54
CA GLU A 260 -12.36 38.78 16.09
C GLU A 260 -11.45 39.98 15.72
N ASP A 261 -11.33 40.96 16.62
CA ASP A 261 -10.59 42.22 16.41
C ASP A 261 -9.08 42.04 16.16
N VAL A 262 -8.43 41.09 16.84
CA VAL A 262 -6.98 40.85 16.68
C VAL A 262 -6.70 40.14 15.36
N ILE A 263 -7.66 39.37 14.88
CA ILE A 263 -7.52 38.57 13.67
C ILE A 263 -7.63 39.46 12.42
N ASP A 264 -8.47 40.51 12.45
CA ASP A 264 -8.59 41.46 11.34
C ASP A 264 -7.30 42.26 11.08
N THR A 265 -6.52 42.58 12.11
CA THR A 265 -5.24 43.28 11.95
C THR A 265 -4.20 42.44 11.19
N VAL A 266 -4.09 41.15 11.50
CA VAL A 266 -3.14 40.21 10.87
C VAL A 266 -3.57 39.90 9.43
N VAL A 267 -4.88 39.74 9.18
CA VAL A 267 -5.40 39.45 7.83
C VAL A 267 -5.27 40.65 6.90
N ASN A 268 -5.52 41.87 7.40
CA ASN A 268 -5.35 43.11 6.64
C ASN A 268 -3.89 43.35 6.22
N ASN A 269 -2.92 42.98 7.07
CA ASN A 269 -1.50 43.10 6.75
C ASN A 269 -1.00 42.13 5.64
N ILE A 270 -1.77 41.08 5.30
CA ILE A 270 -1.35 40.04 4.33
C ILE A 270 -1.95 40.27 2.92
N ASN A 271 -2.70 41.36 2.70
CA ASN A 271 -3.22 41.75 1.37
C ASN A 271 -3.91 40.60 0.60
N ILE A 272 -4.69 39.76 1.30
CA ILE A 272 -5.37 38.62 0.69
C ILE A 272 -6.68 39.09 0.04
N ARG A 273 -6.65 39.33 -1.27
CA ARG A 273 -7.88 39.46 -2.07
C ARG A 273 -8.59 38.09 -2.15
N LYS A 274 -9.74 37.93 -1.49
CA LYS A 274 -11.00 37.27 -1.97
C LYS A 274 -11.89 36.71 -0.83
N THR A 275 -13.20 36.98 -0.98
CA THR A 275 -14.44 36.46 -0.33
C THR A 275 -14.46 36.20 1.19
N GLN A 276 -15.47 36.76 1.88
CA GLN A 276 -15.68 36.69 3.34
C GLN A 276 -15.66 35.26 3.94
N GLN A 277 -16.01 34.24 3.17
CA GLN A 277 -15.95 32.84 3.63
C GLN A 277 -14.52 32.27 3.65
N TYR A 278 -13.67 32.64 2.68
CA TYR A 278 -12.29 32.18 2.61
C TYR A 278 -11.44 32.85 3.71
N THR A 279 -11.74 34.11 4.04
CA THR A 279 -11.13 34.78 5.19
C THR A 279 -11.54 34.10 6.49
N LYS A 280 -12.83 33.81 6.73
CA LYS A 280 -13.30 33.15 7.97
C LYS A 280 -12.68 31.75 8.20
N ILE A 281 -12.52 30.94 7.16
CA ILE A 281 -11.86 29.63 7.26
C ILE A 281 -10.37 29.79 7.59
N LEU A 282 -9.68 30.71 6.92
CA LEU A 282 -8.27 31.03 7.24
C LEU A 282 -8.11 31.59 8.66
N LYS A 283 -9.04 32.44 9.12
CA LYS A 283 -9.06 33.00 10.48
C LYS A 283 -9.17 31.90 11.54
N ASN A 284 -10.08 30.94 11.35
CA ASN A 284 -10.27 29.82 12.28
C ASN A 284 -9.10 28.81 12.27
N GLU A 285 -8.40 28.68 11.14
CA GLU A 285 -7.23 27.83 10.99
C GLU A 285 -5.96 28.48 11.54
N LEU A 286 -5.82 29.80 11.41
CA LEU A 286 -4.70 30.61 11.92
C LEU A 286 -4.94 31.13 13.35
N ASN A 287 -5.65 30.36 14.18
CA ASN A 287 -5.81 30.68 15.58
C ASN A 287 -4.48 30.52 16.33
N LYS A 288 -4.03 31.57 17.03
CA LYS A 288 -2.79 31.56 17.81
C LYS A 288 -2.76 30.44 18.85
N ASN A 289 -3.88 30.18 19.52
CA ASN A 289 -3.98 29.12 20.51
C ASN A 289 -3.71 27.74 19.91
N LYS A 290 -4.13 27.50 18.65
CA LYS A 290 -3.80 26.24 17.94
C LYS A 290 -2.31 26.13 17.65
N ILE A 291 -1.67 27.23 17.28
CA ILE A 291 -0.22 27.27 17.01
C ILE A 291 0.55 27.01 18.31
N LEU A 292 0.15 27.64 19.42
CA LEU A 292 0.76 27.46 20.74
C LEU A 292 0.63 26.01 21.22
N ILE A 293 -0.56 25.41 21.12
CA ILE A 293 -0.77 24.00 21.49
C ILE A 293 0.07 23.08 20.59
N CYS A 294 0.11 23.33 19.29
CA CYS A 294 0.94 22.56 18.36
C CYS A 294 2.42 22.62 18.73
N GLN A 295 2.93 23.82 19.08
CA GLN A 295 4.30 24.02 19.53
C GLN A 295 4.56 23.33 20.88
N PHE A 296 3.63 23.44 21.83
CA PHE A 296 3.73 22.78 23.13
C PHE A 296 3.80 21.27 22.98
N LEU A 297 2.88 20.66 22.22
CA LEU A 297 2.86 19.22 21.97
C LEU A 297 4.13 18.75 21.27
N LYS A 298 4.59 19.49 20.26
CA LYS A 298 5.86 19.21 19.58
C LYS A 298 7.01 19.16 20.59
N ASN A 299 7.21 20.23 21.34
CA ASN A 299 8.33 20.33 22.29
C ASN A 299 8.24 19.27 23.40
N HIS A 300 7.03 19.01 23.91
CA HIS A 300 6.81 17.98 24.92
C HIS A 300 7.23 16.59 24.43
N PHE A 301 6.78 16.17 23.24
CA PHE A 301 7.11 14.86 22.69
C PHE A 301 8.54 14.75 22.17
N GLU A 302 9.15 15.85 21.67
CA GLU A 302 10.57 15.89 21.32
C GLU A 302 11.46 15.72 22.56
N ASN A 303 11.11 16.36 23.69
CA ASN A 303 11.85 16.25 24.95
C ASN A 303 11.82 14.83 25.54
N LEU A 304 10.76 14.05 25.25
CA LEU A 304 10.68 12.64 25.64
C LEU A 304 11.62 11.74 24.80
N GLY A 305 12.21 12.24 23.72
CA GLY A 305 13.29 11.60 22.95
C GLY A 305 12.92 10.38 22.10
N HIS A 306 11.78 9.74 22.35
CA HIS A 306 11.40 8.47 21.70
C HIS A 306 10.28 8.60 20.66
N TYR A 307 9.68 9.78 20.50
CA TYR A 307 8.53 9.98 19.61
C TYR A 307 8.94 10.59 18.27
N LYS A 308 8.36 10.04 17.21
CA LYS A 308 8.34 10.63 15.87
C LYS A 308 6.98 11.30 15.65
N ILE A 309 7.00 12.59 15.29
CA ILE A 309 5.85 13.47 15.25
C ILE A 309 5.56 13.85 13.80
N LEU A 310 4.32 13.60 13.37
CA LEU A 310 3.83 14.00 12.06
C LEU A 310 2.70 15.01 12.24
N ILE A 311 2.92 16.23 11.77
CA ILE A 311 1.91 17.30 11.80
C ILE A 311 1.31 17.41 10.41
N TYR A 312 0.01 17.15 10.31
CA TYR A 312 -0.73 17.14 9.05
C TYR A 312 -1.69 18.33 8.95
N SER A 313 -1.79 18.94 7.76
CA SER A 313 -2.85 19.90 7.45
C SER A 313 -3.14 19.94 5.94
N ASP A 314 -4.41 20.12 5.59
CA ASP A 314 -4.82 20.33 4.19
C ASP A 314 -4.44 21.73 3.69
N ASN A 315 -4.28 22.72 4.58
CA ASN A 315 -3.97 24.08 4.21
C ASN A 315 -2.45 24.32 4.11
N ILE A 316 -1.96 24.40 2.88
CA ILE A 316 -0.55 24.66 2.56
C ILE A 316 -0.06 26.01 3.13
N LYS A 317 -0.92 27.04 3.20
CA LYS A 317 -0.53 28.35 3.75
C LYS A 317 -0.23 28.24 5.25
N LEU A 318 -1.09 27.53 6.00
CA LEU A 318 -0.88 27.26 7.42
C LEU A 318 0.42 26.49 7.65
N LEU A 319 0.67 25.45 6.85
CA LEU A 319 1.89 24.65 6.96
C LEU A 319 3.17 25.46 6.69
N LYS A 320 3.13 26.43 5.77
CA LYS A 320 4.27 27.33 5.53
C LYS A 320 4.54 28.25 6.71
N ILE A 321 3.49 28.74 7.37
CA ILE A 321 3.61 29.54 8.59
C ILE A 321 4.17 28.68 9.73
N LEU A 322 3.60 27.49 9.95
CA LEU A 322 4.09 26.53 10.94
C LEU A 322 5.54 26.11 10.69
N LYS A 323 5.95 25.96 9.42
CA LYS A 323 7.34 25.68 9.05
C LYS A 323 8.29 26.74 9.59
N ASN A 324 7.94 28.02 9.42
CA ASN A 324 8.77 29.14 9.86
C ASN A 324 8.82 29.25 11.39
N ILE A 325 7.68 29.01 12.06
CA ILE A 325 7.56 29.09 13.52
C ILE A 325 8.26 27.91 14.20
N LEU A 326 7.94 26.68 13.79
CA LEU A 326 8.43 25.45 14.43
C LEU A 326 9.83 25.04 13.97
N LYS A 327 10.32 25.62 12.85
CA LYS A 327 11.59 25.31 12.19
C LYS A 327 11.73 23.82 11.83
N VAL A 328 10.65 23.25 11.29
CA VAL A 328 10.52 21.82 10.97
C VAL A 328 10.50 21.62 9.44
N PRO A 329 11.09 20.54 8.88
CA PRO A 329 10.95 20.20 7.46
C PRO A 329 9.48 20.06 7.01
N LEU A 330 9.18 20.59 5.82
CA LEU A 330 7.84 20.55 5.20
C LEU A 330 7.87 19.75 3.90
N ILE A 331 6.94 18.80 3.79
CA ILE A 331 6.64 18.04 2.58
C ILE A 331 5.29 18.51 2.02
N ASP A 332 5.33 19.17 0.86
CA ASP A 332 4.14 19.64 0.15
C ASP A 332 4.07 19.11 -1.31
N GLY A 333 3.02 19.48 -2.03
CA GLY A 333 2.86 19.09 -3.45
C GLY A 333 3.98 19.60 -4.38
N LYS A 334 4.68 20.69 -4.01
CA LYS A 334 5.75 21.29 -4.82
C LYS A 334 7.13 20.70 -4.52
N THR A 335 7.31 20.05 -3.37
CA THR A 335 8.58 19.38 -3.04
C THR A 335 8.95 18.31 -4.07
N SER A 336 10.20 18.34 -4.54
CA SER A 336 10.70 17.41 -5.55
C SER A 336 10.75 15.98 -5.02
N LYS A 337 10.62 14.98 -5.90
CA LYS A 337 10.63 13.55 -5.50
C LYS A 337 11.89 13.18 -4.70
N LYS A 338 13.06 13.65 -5.12
CA LYS A 338 14.34 13.42 -4.43
C LYS A 338 14.33 14.00 -3.02
N LEU A 339 13.85 15.25 -2.85
CA LEU A 339 13.77 15.89 -1.54
C LEU A 339 12.78 15.20 -0.61
N LYS A 340 11.65 14.71 -1.14
CA LYS A 340 10.68 13.91 -0.37
C LYS A 340 11.31 12.63 0.18
N GLU A 341 12.03 11.88 -0.67
CA GLU A 341 12.72 10.66 -0.25
C GLU A 341 13.80 10.95 0.80
N LEU A 342 14.60 12.00 0.61
CA LEU A 342 15.62 12.41 1.58
C LEU A 342 15.03 12.81 2.93
N THR A 343 13.99 13.64 2.93
CA THR A 343 13.33 14.08 4.19
C THR A 343 12.69 12.91 4.93
N ILE A 344 12.04 11.98 4.23
CA ILE A 344 11.47 10.77 4.85
C ILE A 344 12.58 9.86 5.39
N ASN A 345 13.67 9.68 4.65
CA ASN A 345 14.80 8.86 5.11
C ASN A 345 15.44 9.46 6.36
N ASN A 346 15.67 10.77 6.38
CA ASN A 346 16.20 11.48 7.55
C ASN A 346 15.27 11.33 8.75
N PHE A 347 13.95 11.52 8.56
CA PHE A 347 12.96 11.34 9.63
C PHE A 347 12.95 9.91 10.20
N ASN A 348 13.14 8.89 9.37
CA ASN A 348 13.14 7.50 9.81
C ASN A 348 14.45 7.03 10.44
N SER A 349 15.59 7.61 10.07
CA SER A 349 16.92 7.11 10.43
C SER A 349 17.68 7.98 11.42
N LEU A 350 17.44 9.29 11.42
CA LEU A 350 18.14 10.23 12.28
C LEU A 350 17.27 10.58 13.49
N ASP A 351 17.83 10.47 14.69
CA ASP A 351 17.16 10.90 15.93
C ASP A 351 17.14 12.43 16.08
N THR A 352 17.87 13.16 15.24
CA THR A 352 17.85 14.63 15.19
C THR A 352 16.62 15.17 14.47
N VAL A 353 15.97 14.37 13.62
CA VAL A 353 14.78 14.78 12.86
C VAL A 353 13.58 13.99 13.36
N ASN A 354 12.95 14.51 14.41
CA ASN A 354 11.81 13.86 15.06
C ASN A 354 10.46 14.41 14.65
N THR A 355 10.41 15.57 14.01
CA THR A 355 9.15 16.18 13.55
C THR A 355 9.19 16.44 12.05
N ILE A 356 8.07 16.19 11.36
CA ILE A 356 7.85 16.61 9.97
C ILE A 356 6.46 17.24 9.80
N LEU A 357 6.37 18.23 8.92
CA LEU A 357 5.12 18.82 8.46
C LEU A 357 4.73 18.18 7.12
N VAL A 358 3.49 17.72 6.97
CA VAL A 358 3.02 17.04 5.75
C VAL A 358 1.69 17.64 5.29
N SER A 359 1.64 18.08 4.03
CA SER A 359 0.37 18.47 3.41
C SER A 359 -0.34 17.27 2.80
N LYS A 360 -1.59 17.45 2.36
CA LYS A 360 -2.19 16.54 1.39
C LYS A 360 -1.30 16.47 0.15
N VAL A 361 -0.53 15.40 0.02
CA VAL A 361 0.35 15.16 -1.14
C VAL A 361 -0.51 14.45 -2.18
N ILE A 362 -1.06 15.22 -3.11
CA ILE A 362 -1.77 14.67 -4.28
C ILE A 362 -0.75 14.08 -5.25
#